data_AF-A0A8T6Y7L7-F1
#
_entry.id   AF-A0A8T6Y7L7-F1
#
_cell.length_a   1.000
_cell.length_b   1.000
_cell.length_c   1.000
_cell.angle_alpha   90.00
_cell.angle_beta   90.00
_cell.angle_gamma   90.00
#
_symmetry.space_group_name_H-M   'P 1'
#
loop_
_entity.id
_entity.type
_entity.pdbx_description
1 polymer ?
#
loop_
_entity_poly.entity_id
_entity_poly.type
_entity_poly.pdbx_seq_one_letter_code
_entity_poly.pdbx_strand_id
1 'polypeptide(L)'
;MPSRTCIGCRTEREKEELVRLVRYGDRVVVDYKGKLPGRGAYVCPRLPCIEGAMKKRRLERALKSEGALQYQDLPEEIREAIRGRVLGLLGIAAKAGKLASGWNEVRAKWRQLKLILIGEDASENVRQRFAKSGKAFVALT
;
A
#
# COMPACT_ATOMS: atom_id res chain seq x y z
N MET A 1 17.56 -8.24 0.86
CA MET A 1 17.24 -7.50 -0.40
C MET A 1 17.99 -6.16 -0.35
N PRO A 2 17.98 -5.30 -1.39
CA PRO A 2 18.55 -3.96 -1.23
C PRO A 2 17.63 -3.12 -0.32
N SER A 3 18.19 -2.60 0.75
CA SER A 3 17.50 -1.67 1.64
C SER A 3 17.34 -0.28 1.01
N ARG A 4 16.31 0.45 1.47
CA ARG A 4 16.01 1.82 1.07
C ARG A 4 15.58 2.64 2.27
N THR A 5 15.93 3.92 2.25
CA THR A 5 15.53 4.87 3.30
C THR A 5 14.22 5.56 2.93
N CYS A 6 13.25 5.52 3.83
CA CYS A 6 12.02 6.31 3.69
C CYS A 6 12.34 7.81 3.77
N ILE A 7 11.93 8.61 2.80
CA ILE A 7 12.15 10.07 2.79
C ILE A 7 11.31 10.82 3.84
N GLY A 8 10.25 10.19 4.35
CA GLY A 8 9.38 10.70 5.41
C GLY A 8 9.99 10.53 6.81
N CYS A 9 10.16 9.29 7.25
CA CYS A 9 10.66 8.98 8.61
C CYS A 9 12.17 8.76 8.70
N ARG A 10 12.91 8.72 7.57
CA ARG A 10 14.35 8.46 7.50
C ARG A 10 14.82 7.10 8.01
N THR A 11 13.89 6.18 8.29
CA THR A 11 14.20 4.80 8.64
C THR A 11 14.52 3.98 7.40
N GLU A 12 15.52 3.12 7.50
CA GLU A 12 15.84 2.11 6.49
C GLU A 12 14.86 0.94 6.58
N ARG A 13 14.44 0.44 5.41
CA ARG A 13 13.49 -0.66 5.25
C ARG A 13 13.84 -1.49 4.03
N GLU A 14 13.30 -2.70 3.97
CA GLU A 14 13.34 -3.48 2.74
C GLU A 14 12.55 -2.74 1.65
N LYS A 15 13.03 -2.85 0.40
CA LYS A 15 12.44 -2.15 -0.75
C LYS A 15 10.94 -2.44 -0.91
N GLU A 16 10.52 -3.66 -0.59
CA GLU A 16 9.15 -4.17 -0.74
C GLU A 16 8.18 -3.58 0.29
N GLU A 17 8.70 -3.03 1.40
CA GLU A 17 7.90 -2.33 2.41
C GLU A 17 7.60 -0.87 2.05
N LEU A 18 8.17 -0.37 0.95
CA LEU A 18 8.15 1.04 0.57
C LEU A 18 7.45 1.27 -0.76
N VAL A 19 6.84 2.44 -0.89
CA VAL A 19 6.28 2.96 -2.13
C VAL A 19 7.34 3.76 -2.85
N ARG A 20 7.66 3.39 -4.10
CA ARG A 20 8.55 4.20 -4.94
C ARG A 20 7.76 5.35 -5.56
N LEU A 21 8.33 6.54 -5.48
CA LEU A 21 7.84 7.77 -6.10
C LEU A 21 8.84 8.21 -7.17
N VAL A 22 8.35 8.70 -8.30
CA VAL A 22 9.16 9.15 -9.44
C VAL A 22 8.66 10.50 -9.92
N ARG A 23 9.55 11.32 -10.46
CA ARG A 23 9.18 12.58 -11.12
C ARG A 23 8.76 12.29 -12.56
N TYR A 24 7.60 12.81 -12.97
CA TYR A 24 7.14 12.83 -14.36
C TYR A 24 6.73 14.26 -14.73
N GLY A 25 7.55 14.94 -15.53
CA GLY A 25 7.38 16.37 -15.78
C GLY A 25 7.55 17.19 -14.51
N ASP A 26 6.52 17.95 -14.14
CA ASP A 26 6.42 18.72 -12.90
C ASP A 26 5.63 17.99 -11.80
N ARG A 27 5.20 16.74 -12.03
CA ARG A 27 4.44 15.94 -11.07
C ARG A 27 5.29 14.87 -10.39
N VAL A 28 4.91 14.51 -9.17
CA VAL A 28 5.33 13.26 -8.52
C VAL A 28 4.28 12.20 -8.79
N VAL A 29 4.70 11.02 -9.22
CA VAL A 29 3.82 9.89 -9.51
C VAL A 29 4.25 8.64 -8.75
N VAL A 30 3.29 7.77 -8.47
CA VAL A 30 3.50 6.50 -7.76
C VAL A 30 3.96 5.40 -8.72
N ASP A 31 5.05 4.71 -8.39
CA ASP A 31 5.61 3.61 -9.20
C ASP A 31 5.80 2.31 -8.41
N TYR A 32 4.69 1.62 -8.12
CA TYR A 32 4.74 0.32 -7.43
C TYR A 32 5.56 -0.76 -8.13
N LYS A 33 5.66 -0.70 -9.47
CA LYS A 33 6.33 -1.75 -10.25
C LYS A 33 7.83 -1.47 -10.40
N GLY A 34 8.30 -0.27 -10.05
CA GLY A 34 9.69 0.13 -10.24
C GLY A 34 10.09 0.21 -11.71
N LYS A 35 9.12 0.44 -12.61
CA LYS A 35 9.33 0.38 -14.07
C LYS A 35 9.44 1.76 -14.71
N LEU A 36 9.03 2.82 -14.02
CA LEU A 36 9.12 4.16 -14.58
C LEU A 36 10.58 4.61 -14.62
N PRO A 37 11.03 5.22 -15.74
CA PRO A 37 12.39 5.72 -15.87
C PRO A 37 12.63 6.90 -14.92
N GLY A 38 13.89 7.18 -14.63
CA GLY A 38 14.31 8.33 -13.84
C GLY A 38 14.57 8.03 -12.36
N ARG A 39 14.94 9.09 -11.62
CA ARG A 39 15.32 9.00 -10.21
C ARG A 39 14.11 8.68 -9.36
N GLY A 40 14.21 7.63 -8.55
CA GLY A 40 13.15 7.25 -7.60
C GLY A 40 13.48 7.69 -6.17
N ALA A 41 12.44 8.06 -5.43
CA ALA A 41 12.46 8.20 -3.98
C ALA A 41 11.54 7.15 -3.35
N TYR A 42 11.69 6.87 -2.06
CA TYR A 42 10.92 5.83 -1.38
C TYR A 42 10.24 6.38 -0.12
N VAL A 43 8.98 6.01 0.10
CA VAL A 43 8.20 6.44 1.27
C VAL A 43 7.43 5.26 1.87
N CYS A 44 7.29 5.20 3.19
CA CYS A 44 6.41 4.21 3.82
C CYS A 44 4.96 4.46 3.38
N PRO A 45 4.14 3.41 3.18
CA PRO A 45 2.70 3.53 2.90
C PRO A 45 1.92 3.89 4.17
N ARG A 46 2.28 5.00 4.81
CA ARG A 46 1.67 5.49 6.06
C ARG A 46 1.56 7.00 5.98
N LEU A 47 0.39 7.54 6.36
CA LEU A 47 0.09 8.97 6.23
C LEU A 47 1.18 9.89 6.84
N PRO A 48 1.72 9.65 8.05
CA PRO A 48 2.77 10.50 8.61
C PRO A 48 4.06 10.54 7.77
N CYS A 49 4.39 9.43 7.09
CA CYS A 49 5.56 9.37 6.22
C CYS A 49 5.32 10.11 4.90
N ILE A 50 4.10 10.01 4.36
CA ILE A 50 3.69 10.69 3.13
C ILE A 50 3.69 12.20 3.36
N GLU A 51 3.02 12.68 4.41
CA GLU A 51 3.04 14.09 4.80
C GLU A 51 4.47 14.58 5.11
N GLY A 52 5.26 13.76 5.80
CA GLY A 52 6.67 14.03 6.07
C GLY A 52 7.50 14.20 4.80
N ALA A 53 7.20 13.43 3.75
CA ALA A 53 7.83 13.53 2.44
C ALA A 53 7.42 14.80 1.67
N MET A 54 6.20 15.28 1.85
CA MET A 54 5.66 16.48 1.19
C MET A 54 6.19 17.79 1.80
N LYS A 55 6.74 17.73 3.02
CA LYS A 55 7.24 18.91 3.75
C LYS A 55 8.66 19.31 3.35
N LYS A 56 8.97 20.59 3.53
CA LYS A 56 10.35 21.15 3.43
C LYS A 56 11.06 20.82 2.10
N ARG A 57 10.34 20.75 0.98
CA ARG A 57 10.88 20.40 -0.35
C ARG A 57 11.67 19.08 -0.39
N ARG A 58 11.27 18.07 0.39
CA ARG A 58 12.00 16.78 0.44
C ARG A 58 11.86 16.00 -0.87
N LEU A 59 10.70 16.02 -1.50
CA LEU A 59 10.47 15.35 -2.79
C LEU A 59 11.34 15.94 -3.90
N GLU A 60 11.42 17.26 -4.00
CA GLU A 60 12.27 17.96 -4.97
C GLU A 60 13.73 17.57 -4.77
N ARG A 61 14.24 17.63 -3.53
CA ARG A 61 15.62 17.23 -3.24
C ARG A 61 15.88 15.75 -3.54
N ALA A 62 14.95 14.87 -3.15
CA ALA A 62 15.10 13.43 -3.35
C ALA A 62 15.08 13.07 -4.85
N LEU A 63 14.25 13.74 -5.64
CA LEU A 63 14.06 13.51 -7.07
C LEU A 63 14.95 14.41 -7.96
N LYS A 64 15.82 15.25 -7.36
CA LYS A 64 16.67 16.22 -8.05
C LYS A 64 15.89 17.17 -8.98
N SER A 65 14.80 17.74 -8.48
CA SER A 65 14.05 18.80 -9.17
C SER A 65 14.57 20.18 -8.80
N GLU A 66 14.84 21.00 -9.80
CA GLU A 66 15.17 22.42 -9.63
C GLU A 66 13.91 23.24 -9.31
N GLY A 67 12.79 22.91 -9.96
CA GLY A 67 11.49 23.51 -9.74
C GLY A 67 10.65 22.84 -8.65
N ALA A 68 9.56 23.52 -8.27
CA ALA A 68 8.51 22.95 -7.42
C ALA A 68 7.85 21.76 -8.14
N LEU A 69 7.48 20.73 -7.37
CA LEU A 69 6.74 19.59 -7.89
C LEU A 69 5.30 19.61 -7.36
N GLN A 70 4.38 19.08 -8.16
CA GLN A 70 2.99 18.86 -7.77
C GLN A 70 2.88 17.49 -7.10
N TYR A 71 2.30 17.47 -5.89
CA TYR A 71 2.12 16.27 -5.07
C TYR A 71 1.02 16.44 -4.01
N GLN A 72 0.11 17.40 -4.19
CA GLN A 72 -0.97 17.70 -3.23
C GLN A 72 -1.86 16.48 -3.00
N ASP A 73 -2.17 15.74 -4.07
CA ASP A 73 -3.04 14.56 -4.05
C ASP A 73 -2.28 13.26 -3.77
N LEU A 74 -0.98 13.33 -3.49
CA LEU A 74 -0.12 12.15 -3.31
C LEU A 74 -0.65 11.14 -2.27
N PRO A 75 -1.22 11.55 -1.11
CA PRO A 75 -1.83 10.59 -0.19
C PRO A 75 -2.94 9.76 -0.83
N GLU A 76 -3.80 10.39 -1.64
CA GLU A 76 -4.90 9.74 -2.34
C GLU A 76 -4.39 8.88 -3.50
N GLU A 77 -3.46 9.41 -4.30
CA GLU A 77 -2.83 8.66 -5.39
C GLU A 77 -2.16 7.37 -4.88
N ILE A 78 -1.48 7.43 -3.73
CA ILE A 78 -0.89 6.25 -3.08
C ILE A 78 -2.01 5.28 -2.65
N ARG A 79 -3.07 5.77 -2.01
CA ARG A 79 -4.18 4.93 -1.54
C ARG A 79 -4.82 4.18 -2.70
N GLU A 80 -5.21 4.89 -3.76
CA GLU A 80 -5.86 4.29 -4.93
C GLU A 80 -4.94 3.31 -5.66
N ALA A 81 -3.64 3.60 -5.74
CA ALA A 81 -2.70 2.68 -6.36
C ALA A 81 -2.47 1.40 -5.52
N ILE A 82 -2.48 1.49 -4.18
CA ILE A 82 -2.49 0.29 -3.30
C ILE A 82 -3.78 -0.49 -3.50
N ARG A 83 -4.93 0.20 -3.44
CA ARG A 83 -6.26 -0.39 -3.58
C ARG A 83 -6.39 -1.14 -4.91
N GLY A 84 -6.05 -0.50 -6.02
CA GLY A 84 -6.06 -1.12 -7.34
C GLY A 84 -5.15 -2.35 -7.43
N ARG A 85 -3.97 -2.32 -6.78
CA ARG A 85 -3.08 -3.49 -6.72
C ARG A 85 -3.68 -4.63 -5.90
N VAL A 86 -4.25 -4.34 -4.73
CA VAL A 86 -4.91 -5.34 -3.88
C VAL A 86 -6.07 -5.98 -4.65
N LEU A 87 -6.96 -5.18 -5.24
CA LEU A 87 -8.09 -5.68 -6.03
C LEU A 87 -7.63 -6.52 -7.22
N GLY A 88 -6.58 -6.11 -7.93
CA GLY A 88 -6.00 -6.89 -9.02
C GLY A 88 -5.46 -8.25 -8.56
N LEU A 89 -4.75 -8.31 -7.42
CA LEU A 89 -4.26 -9.56 -6.84
C LEU A 89 -5.39 -10.47 -6.38
N LEU A 90 -6.44 -9.90 -5.76
CA LEU A 90 -7.64 -10.64 -5.38
C LEU A 90 -8.37 -11.20 -6.60
N GLY A 91 -8.46 -10.43 -7.69
CA GLY A 91 -9.03 -10.90 -8.95
C GLY A 91 -8.27 -12.08 -9.56
N ILE A 92 -6.94 -12.07 -9.50
CA ILE A 92 -6.11 -13.21 -9.93
C ILE A 92 -6.34 -14.42 -9.02
N ALA A 93 -6.36 -14.22 -7.70
CA ALA A 93 -6.61 -15.29 -6.74
C ALA A 93 -8.01 -15.91 -6.94
N ALA A 94 -9.02 -15.09 -7.22
CA ALA A 94 -10.37 -15.55 -7.53
C ALA A 94 -10.39 -16.42 -8.80
N LYS A 95 -9.79 -15.95 -9.90
CA LYS A 95 -9.69 -16.71 -11.16
C LYS A 95 -8.95 -18.04 -10.99
N ALA A 96 -7.99 -18.11 -10.08
CA ALA A 96 -7.25 -19.33 -9.76
C ALA A 96 -7.95 -20.26 -8.75
N GLY A 97 -9.17 -19.93 -8.29
CA GLY A 97 -9.89 -20.69 -7.26
C GLY A 97 -9.23 -20.66 -5.88
N LYS A 98 -8.40 -19.65 -5.61
CA LYS A 98 -7.63 -19.48 -4.36
C LYS A 98 -8.25 -18.46 -3.39
N LEU A 99 -9.35 -17.82 -3.77
CA LEU A 99 -10.10 -16.91 -2.92
C LEU A 99 -11.29 -17.65 -2.29
N ALA A 100 -11.56 -17.36 -1.02
CA ALA A 100 -12.76 -17.82 -0.32
C ALA A 100 -13.54 -16.60 0.17
N SER A 101 -14.85 -16.58 -0.05
CA SER A 101 -15.71 -15.44 0.29
C SER A 101 -16.94 -15.86 1.08
N GLY A 102 -17.33 -15.04 2.06
CA GLY A 102 -18.42 -15.35 2.97
C GLY A 102 -18.04 -16.31 4.10
N TRP A 103 -18.86 -16.32 5.15
CA TRP A 103 -18.56 -17.01 6.41
C TRP A 103 -18.31 -18.52 6.24
N ASN A 104 -19.19 -19.21 5.51
CA ASN A 104 -19.14 -20.67 5.41
C ASN A 104 -17.86 -21.15 4.70
N GLU A 105 -17.50 -20.52 3.58
CA GLU A 105 -16.32 -20.91 2.82
C GLU A 105 -15.02 -20.57 3.55
N VAL A 106 -14.96 -19.36 4.14
CA VAL A 106 -13.82 -18.91 4.95
C VAL A 106 -13.62 -19.82 6.15
N ARG A 107 -14.69 -20.25 6.83
CA ARG A 107 -14.63 -21.19 7.96
C ARG A 107 -14.13 -22.57 7.53
N ALA A 108 -14.61 -23.11 6.41
CA ALA A 108 -14.20 -24.43 5.92
C ALA A 108 -12.70 -24.48 5.61
N LYS A 109 -12.14 -23.39 5.07
CA LYS A 109 -10.72 -23.28 4.69
C LYS A 109 -9.86 -22.60 5.75
N TRP A 110 -10.41 -22.33 6.93
CA TRP A 110 -9.85 -21.44 7.96
C TRP A 110 -8.35 -21.63 8.17
N ARG A 111 -7.89 -22.86 8.42
CA ARG A 111 -6.48 -23.17 8.74
C ARG A 111 -5.53 -22.84 7.59
N GLN A 112 -5.99 -22.92 6.35
CA GLN A 112 -5.18 -22.75 5.14
C GLN A 112 -5.03 -21.27 4.72
N LEU A 113 -5.90 -20.39 5.23
CA LEU A 113 -5.89 -18.97 4.87
C LEU A 113 -4.65 -18.25 5.41
N LYS A 114 -4.02 -17.45 4.55
CA LYS A 114 -2.86 -16.60 4.89
C LYS A 114 -3.22 -15.14 5.17
N LEU A 115 -4.38 -14.69 4.67
CA LEU A 115 -4.90 -13.35 4.82
C LEU A 115 -6.42 -13.42 4.92
N ILE A 116 -7.01 -12.65 5.83
CA ILE A 116 -8.46 -12.47 5.95
C ILE A 116 -8.75 -10.98 5.82
N LEU A 117 -9.67 -10.66 4.91
CA LEU A 117 -10.16 -9.32 4.65
C LEU A 117 -11.60 -9.25 5.15
N ILE A 118 -11.92 -8.22 5.92
CA ILE A 118 -13.25 -7.99 6.47
C ILE A 118 -13.70 -6.62 5.98
N GLY A 119 -14.90 -6.55 5.40
CA GLY A 119 -15.52 -5.28 5.04
C GLY A 119 -15.84 -4.47 6.28
N GLU A 120 -15.69 -3.15 6.21
CA GLU A 120 -16.03 -2.26 7.33
C GLU A 120 -17.53 -2.23 7.61
N ASP A 121 -18.37 -2.62 6.67
CA ASP A 121 -19.80 -2.80 6.85
C ASP A 121 -20.17 -4.15 7.49
N ALA A 122 -19.19 -5.02 7.77
CA ALA A 122 -19.44 -6.29 8.44
C ALA A 122 -20.03 -6.09 9.83
N SER A 123 -21.12 -6.80 10.11
CA SER A 123 -21.81 -6.74 11.40
C SER A 123 -20.87 -7.13 12.56
N GLU A 124 -21.17 -6.61 13.74
CA GLU A 124 -20.42 -6.88 14.96
C GLU A 124 -20.28 -8.39 15.24
N ASN A 125 -21.32 -9.18 14.94
CA ASN A 125 -21.29 -10.64 15.03
C ASN A 125 -20.23 -11.27 14.12
N VAL A 126 -20.07 -10.76 12.89
CA VAL A 126 -19.04 -11.23 11.96
C VAL A 126 -17.66 -10.82 12.47
N ARG A 127 -17.49 -9.56 12.90
CA ARG A 127 -16.24 -9.03 13.45
C ARG A 127 -15.75 -9.83 14.68
N GLN A 128 -16.64 -10.10 15.64
CA GLN A 128 -16.30 -10.86 16.85
C GLN A 128 -15.92 -12.32 16.56
N ARG A 129 -16.56 -12.94 15.56
CA ARG A 129 -16.21 -14.30 15.11
C ARG A 129 -14.80 -14.36 14.54
N PHE A 130 -14.36 -13.30 13.85
CA PHE A 130 -13.00 -13.19 13.32
C PHE A 130 -11.98 -12.73 14.39
N ALA A 131 -12.32 -11.85 15.32
CA ALA A 131 -11.37 -11.38 16.34
C ALA A 131 -10.78 -12.51 17.23
N LYS A 132 -11.53 -13.59 17.46
CA LYS A 132 -11.15 -14.69 18.38
C LYS A 132 -10.13 -15.68 17.82
N SER A 133 -9.70 -15.54 16.58
CA SER A 133 -9.07 -16.64 15.85
C SER A 133 -7.58 -16.46 15.50
N GLY A 134 -6.94 -15.42 16.03
CA GLY A 134 -5.47 -15.28 16.09
C GLY A 134 -4.73 -15.15 14.73
N LYS A 135 -5.44 -14.88 13.63
CA LYS A 135 -4.83 -14.64 12.30
C LYS A 135 -4.71 -13.13 12.04
N ALA A 136 -3.80 -12.73 11.15
CA ALA A 136 -3.67 -11.33 10.76
C ALA A 136 -4.94 -10.87 10.02
N PHE A 137 -5.54 -9.77 10.50
CA PHE A 137 -6.71 -9.13 9.91
C PHE A 137 -6.30 -7.82 9.27
N VAL A 138 -6.85 -7.56 8.09
CA VAL A 138 -6.81 -6.23 7.47
C VAL A 138 -8.25 -5.84 7.21
N ALA A 139 -8.73 -4.82 7.93
CA ALA A 139 -9.94 -4.11 7.54
C ALA A 139 -9.61 -3.34 6.26
N LEU A 140 -10.44 -3.50 5.23
CA LEU A 140 -10.32 -2.74 3.99
C LEU A 140 -11.41 -1.67 3.99
N THR A 141 -10.97 -0.40 4.00
CA THR A 141 -11.78 0.78 3.61
C THR A 141 -12.11 0.72 2.12
#